data_AF-A0A819M591-F1
#
_entry.id   AF-A0A819M591-F1
#
_cell.length_a   1.000
_cell.length_b   1.000
_cell.length_c   1.000
_cell.angle_alpha   90.00
_cell.angle_beta   90.00
_cell.angle_gamma   90.00
#
_symmetry.space_group_name_H-M   'P 1'
#
loop_
_entity.id
_entity.type
_entity.pdbx_description
1 polymer ?
#
loop_
_entity_poly.entity_id
_entity_poly.type
_entity_poly.pdbx_seq_one_letter_code
_entity_poly.pdbx_strand_id
1 'polypeptide(L)' 'MNNNAQRDLSTEKLDSLIYLNCIIKEALRYSPPFTETYHTFTIDDYLPTSSIQLLKGDQIFIPIYNLAVDTKL' A
#
# COMPACT_ATOMS: atom_id res chain seq x y z
N MET A 1 42.79 -18.14 11.70
CA MET A 1 41.66 -17.19 11.81
C MET A 1 40.83 -17.32 10.54
N ASN A 2 39.74 -18.08 10.56
CA ASN A 2 38.91 -18.32 9.38
C ASN A 2 37.73 -17.33 9.41
N ASN A 3 37.80 -16.30 8.57
CA ASN A 3 36.92 -15.14 8.63
C ASN A 3 35.97 -15.13 7.42
N ASN A 4 35.29 -16.25 7.20
CA ASN A 4 34.24 -16.38 6.19
C ASN A 4 32.93 -16.76 6.88
N ALA A 5 32.39 -15.85 7.69
CA ALA A 5 30.97 -15.88 8.00
C ALA A 5 30.24 -15.54 6.70
N GLN A 6 29.87 -16.58 5.94
CA GLN A 6 29.06 -16.46 4.74
C GLN A 6 27.78 -15.69 5.11
N ARG A 7 27.64 -14.47 4.57
CA ARG A 7 26.42 -13.66 4.72
C ARG A 7 25.32 -14.32 3.91
N ASP A 8 24.61 -15.22 4.55
CA ASP A 8 23.48 -15.92 3.96
C ASP A 8 22.20 -15.12 4.16
N LEU A 9 21.89 -14.28 3.16
CA LEU A 9 20.70 -13.46 3.08
C LEU A 9 19.81 -13.99 1.96
N SER A 10 18.81 -14.79 2.32
CA SER A 10 17.78 -15.30 1.40
C SER A 10 16.45 -14.58 1.62
N THR A 11 15.56 -14.66 0.63
CA THR A 11 14.19 -14.11 0.70
C THR A 11 13.39 -14.68 1.86
N GLU A 12 13.51 -15.99 2.10
CA GLU A 12 12.80 -16.67 3.18
C GLU A 12 13.25 -16.17 4.55
N LYS A 13 14.55 -15.88 4.68
CA LYS A 13 15.10 -15.28 5.90
C LYS A 13 14.62 -13.85 6.08
N LEU A 14 14.61 -13.03 5.03
CA LEU A 14 14.06 -11.68 5.07
C LEU A 14 12.58 -11.66 5.50
N ASP A 15 11.77 -12.55 4.92
CA ASP A 15 10.35 -12.68 5.25
C ASP A 15 10.12 -13.10 6.72
N SER A 16 11.05 -13.88 7.29
CA SER A 16 11.00 -14.27 8.71
C SER A 16 11.29 -13.12 9.70
N LEU A 17 11.84 -11.99 9.24
CA LEU A 17 12.19 -10.86 10.09
C LEU A 17 10.95 -9.99 10.39
N ILE A 18 10.17 -10.42 11.39
CA ILE A 18 8.91 -9.77 11.78
C ILE A 18 9.07 -8.26 11.99
N TYR A 19 10.07 -7.83 12.77
CA TYR A 19 10.27 -6.41 13.08
C TYR A 19 10.71 -5.58 11.87
N LEU A 20 11.48 -6.18 10.96
CA LEU A 20 11.85 -5.51 9.71
C LEU A 20 10.59 -5.24 8.87
N ASN A 21 9.73 -6.26 8.74
CA ASN A 21 8.45 -6.13 8.04
C ASN A 21 7.53 -5.09 8.71
N CYS A 22 7.48 -5.04 10.04
CA CYS A 22 6.73 -4.01 10.78
C CYS A 22 7.24 -2.60 10.45
N ILE A 23 8.55 -2.37 10.49
CA ILE A 23 9.13 -1.05 10.23
C ILE A 23 8.87 -0.61 8.79
N ILE A 24 9.04 -1.50 7.81
CA ILE A 24 8.78 -1.18 6.40
C ILE A 24 7.31 -0.78 6.22
N LYS A 25 6.38 -1.54 6.81
CA LYS A 25 4.94 -1.23 6.74
C LYS A 25 4.59 0.11 7.40
N GLU A 26 5.11 0.37 8.60
CA GLU A 26 4.83 1.63 9.30
C GLU A 26 5.47 2.85 8.62
N ALA A 27 6.67 2.68 8.04
CA ALA A 27 7.30 3.73 7.25
C ALA A 27 6.44 4.09 6.03
N LEU A 28 5.91 3.10 5.31
CA LEU A 28 5.03 3.31 4.17
C LEU A 28 3.65 3.84 4.56
N ARG A 29 3.14 3.45 5.73
CA ARG A 29 1.87 3.99 6.27
C ARG A 29 2.02 5.47 6.63
N TYR A 30 3.13 5.85 7.24
CA TYR A 30 3.39 7.24 7.68
C TYR A 30 3.83 8.15 6.53
N SER A 31 4.68 7.65 5.63
CA SER A 31 5.27 8.41 4.53
C SER A 31 5.15 7.62 3.23
N PRO A 32 3.95 7.52 2.65
CA PRO A 32 3.78 6.83 1.38
C PRO A 32 4.51 7.58 0.26
N PRO A 33 5.11 6.88 -0.73
CA PRO A 33 5.75 7.54 -1.87
C PRO A 33 4.79 8.40 -2.71
N PHE A 34 3.51 8.03 -2.71
CA PHE A 34 2.42 8.77 -3.35
C PHE A 34 1.27 8.92 -2.36
N THR A 35 0.78 10.14 -2.18
CA THR A 35 -0.29 10.45 -1.23
C THR A 35 -1.68 10.15 -1.77
N GLU A 36 -1.82 10.01 -3.10
CA GLU A 36 -3.06 9.77 -3.79
C GLU A 36 -2.89 8.91 -5.04
N THR A 37 -4.00 8.38 -5.55
CA THR A 37 -4.10 7.82 -6.90
C THR A 37 -5.38 8.31 -7.58
N TYR A 38 -5.34 8.38 -8.90
CA TYR A 38 -6.47 8.76 -9.74
C TYR A 38 -6.81 7.61 -10.68
N HIS A 39 -8.10 7.32 -10.83
CA HIS A 39 -8.57 6.32 -11.79
C HIS A 39 -9.67 6.91 -12.65
N THR A 40 -9.60 6.67 -13.96
CA THR A 40 -10.63 7.08 -14.92
C THR A 40 -11.45 5.87 -15.32
N PHE A 41 -12.77 6.00 -15.20
CA PHE A 41 -13.71 4.93 -15.51
C PHE A 41 -13.80 4.71 -17.02
N THR A 42 -13.64 3.47 -17.45
CA THR A 42 -13.75 3.07 -18.87
C THR A 42 -15.14 2.56 -19.24
N ILE A 43 -15.93 2.20 -18.24
CA ILE A 43 -17.31 1.73 -18.31
C ILE A 43 -18.12 2.34 -17.16
N ASP A 44 -19.44 2.37 -17.32
CA ASP A 44 -20.35 2.77 -16.24
C ASP A 44 -20.37 1.70 -15.15
N ASP A 45 -20.34 2.11 -13.89
CA ASP A 45 -20.33 1.24 -12.72
C ASP A 45 -21.04 1.91 -11.52
N TYR A 46 -21.09 1.23 -10.37
CA TYR A 46 -21.67 1.75 -9.14
C TYR A 46 -20.72 1.58 -7.96
N LEU A 47 -20.67 2.58 -7.09
CA LEU A 47 -19.92 2.44 -5.84
C LEU A 47 -20.67 1.45 -4.91
N PRO A 48 -20.05 0.34 -4.48
CA PRO A 48 -20.76 -0.77 -3.83
C PRO A 48 -21.51 -0.38 -2.56
N THR A 49 -21.02 0.64 -1.84
CA THR A 49 -21.52 1.01 -0.51
C THR A 49 -22.60 2.09 -0.54
N SER A 50 -22.72 2.87 -1.62
CA SER A 50 -23.47 4.13 -1.61
C SER A 50 -24.46 4.29 -2.76
N SER A 51 -24.63 3.28 -3.61
CA SER A 51 -25.53 3.34 -4.79
C SER A 51 -25.21 4.49 -5.75
N ILE A 52 -24.06 5.14 -5.58
CA ILE A 52 -23.62 6.26 -6.43
C ILE A 52 -23.22 5.67 -7.78
N GLN A 53 -23.84 6.17 -8.84
CA GLN A 53 -23.49 5.81 -10.20
C GLN A 53 -22.20 6.53 -10.62
N LEU A 54 -21.27 5.78 -11.18
CA LEU A 54 -20.00 6.25 -11.73
C LEU A 54 -20.07 6.07 -13.24
N LEU A 55 -19.93 7.15 -13.99
CA LEU A 55 -20.08 7.11 -15.44
C LEU A 55 -18.71 6.94 -16.11
N LYS A 56 -18.73 6.36 -17.30
CA LYS A 56 -17.56 6.31 -18.16
C LYS A 56 -17.01 7.72 -18.39
N GLY A 57 -15.71 7.88 -18.14
CA GLY A 57 -15.00 9.14 -18.25
C GLY A 57 -14.86 9.89 -16.93
N ASP A 58 -15.62 9.52 -15.89
CA ASP A 58 -15.43 10.08 -14.56
C ASP A 58 -14.05 9.71 -14.01
N GLN A 59 -13.44 10.64 -13.27
CA GLN A 59 -12.19 10.41 -12.56
C GLN A 59 -12.46 10.36 -11.05
N ILE A 60 -12.04 9.28 -10.42
CA ILE A 60 -12.02 9.18 -8.95
C ILE A 60 -10.65 9.55 -8.42
N PHE A 61 -10.68 10.23 -7.28
CA PHE A 61 -9.53 10.54 -6.47
C PHE A 61 -9.56 9.66 -5.22
N ILE A 62 -8.48 8.89 -5.00
CA ILE A 62 -8.33 8.04 -3.82
C ILE A 62 -7.17 8.58 -2.98
N PRO A 63 -7.45 9.19 -1.82
CA PRO A 63 -6.41 9.75 -0.94
C PRO A 63 -5.78 8.65 -0.08
N ILE A 64 -4.77 7.96 -0.62
CA ILE A 64 -4.06 6.85 0.03
C ILE A 64 -3.53 7.25 1.41
N TYR A 65 -2.90 8.43 1.53
CA TYR A 65 -2.34 8.90 2.80
C TYR A 65 -3.42 9.05 3.87
N ASN A 66 -4.54 9.70 3.54
CA ASN A 66 -5.64 9.90 4.49
C ASN A 66 -6.25 8.58 4.95
N LEU A 67 -6.38 7.60 4.04
CA LEU A 67 -6.82 6.26 4.38
C LEU A 67 -5.82 5.53 5.29
N ALA A 68 -4.51 5.70 5.05
CA ALA A 68 -3.45 5.07 5.85
C ALA A 68 -3.32 5.61 7.28
N VAL A 69 -3.78 6.84 7.54
CA VAL A 69 -3.78 7.46 8.87
C VAL A 69 -5.15 7.46 9.55
N ASP A 70 -6.19 6.92 8.91
CA ASP A 70 -7.53 6.84 9.49
C ASP A 70 -7.55 5.82 10.63
N THR A 71 -7.92 6.28 11.83
CA THR A 71 -8.06 5.44 13.03
C THR A 71 -9.33 4.58 13.04
N LYS A 72 -10.24 4.78 12.08
CA LYS A 72 -11.54 4.08 12.00
C LYS A 72 -11.54 2.88 11.06
N LEU A 73 -10.48 2.73 10.25
CA LEU A 73 -10.22 1.54 9.43
C LEU A 73 -9.44 0.50 10.24
#